data_AF-A0A4D7JHX5-F1
#
_entry.id   AF-A0A4D7JHX5-F1
#
_cell.length_a   1.000
_cell.length_b   1.000
_cell.length_c   1.000
_cell.angle_alpha   90.00
_cell.angle_beta   90.00
_cell.angle_gamma   90.00
#
_symmetry.space_group_name_H-M   'P 1'
#
loop_
_entity.id
_entity.type
_entity.pdbx_description
1 polymer ?
#
loop_
_entity_poly.entity_id
_entity_poly.type
_entity_poly.pdbx_seq_one_letter_code
_entity_poly.pdbx_strand_id
1 'polypeptide(L)'
;MFLACSGDEEPSCAETKITFKLNGEEQVLSSGSRGISINPDWTTHNLYLSASGSSTTYSFQRIFIETQYKRKGRNVIDRFNYEIYIDDVKYEMDFTDHDFKNRVIANGKTCFYATFSGKATTSGDMNW
;
A
#
# COMPACT_ATOMS: atom_id res chain seq x y z
N MET A 1 18.62 -17.77 2.49
CA MET A 1 17.38 -18.37 3.06
C MET A 1 16.40 -17.24 3.26
N PHE A 2 15.37 -17.14 2.41
CA PHE A 2 14.28 -16.16 2.56
C PHE A 2 13.00 -16.93 2.86
N LEU A 3 12.46 -16.74 4.06
CA LEU A 3 11.15 -17.25 4.46
C LEU A 3 10.29 -16.05 4.82
N ALA A 4 9.14 -15.93 4.17
CA ALA A 4 8.12 -14.94 4.52
C ALA A 4 6.72 -15.55 4.35
N CYS A 5 6.25 -16.26 5.38
CA CYS A 5 4.95 -16.05 6.04
C CYS A 5 4.82 -16.94 7.28
N SER A 6 4.20 -16.38 8.33
CA SER A 6 3.74 -17.09 9.54
C SER A 6 2.53 -17.93 9.18
N GLY A 7 2.65 -19.25 9.36
CA GLY A 7 1.61 -20.23 9.04
C GLY A 7 0.63 -20.51 10.18
N ASP A 8 0.32 -19.57 11.07
CA ASP A 8 -0.36 -19.91 12.32
C ASP A 8 -1.67 -19.12 12.55
N GLU A 9 -2.77 -19.86 12.40
CA GLU A 9 -3.95 -19.87 13.28
C GLU A 9 -4.88 -18.64 13.33
N GLU A 10 -5.65 -18.40 12.26
CA GLU A 10 -7.13 -18.18 12.29
C GLU A 10 -7.66 -17.78 10.88
N PRO A 11 -8.86 -18.24 10.47
CA PRO A 11 -9.38 -18.05 9.11
C PRO A 11 -10.07 -16.69 8.86
N SER A 12 -9.67 -15.62 9.54
CA SER A 12 -10.44 -14.35 9.51
C SER A 12 -9.70 -13.10 9.02
N CYS A 13 -8.47 -13.21 8.52
CA CYS A 13 -7.94 -12.15 7.65
C CYS A 13 -8.49 -12.35 6.23
N ALA A 14 -9.76 -11.99 6.05
CA ALA A 14 -10.44 -11.94 4.75
C ALA A 14 -9.61 -11.15 3.71
N GLU A 15 -9.88 -11.39 2.43
CA GLU A 15 -9.26 -10.70 1.30
C GLU A 15 -9.05 -9.22 1.61
N THR A 16 -7.79 -8.78 1.51
CA THR A 16 -7.41 -7.39 1.71
C THR A 16 -7.79 -6.61 0.45
N LYS A 17 -9.09 -6.35 0.29
CA LYS A 17 -9.60 -5.38 -0.66
C LYS A 17 -9.17 -4.00 -0.19
N ILE A 18 -8.51 -3.27 -1.07
CA ILE A 18 -8.10 -1.90 -0.81
C ILE A 18 -8.99 -1.01 -1.65
N THR A 19 -9.75 -0.17 -0.97
CA THR A 19 -10.61 0.82 -1.61
C THR A 19 -10.09 2.21 -1.29
N PHE A 20 -9.99 3.05 -2.31
CA PHE A 20 -9.61 4.45 -2.16
C PHE A 20 -10.22 5.28 -3.29
N LYS A 21 -10.12 6.61 -3.18
CA LYS A 21 -10.56 7.52 -4.23
C LYS A 21 -9.37 8.27 -4.80
N LEU A 22 -9.23 8.25 -6.11
CA LEU A 22 -8.28 9.07 -6.86
C LEU A 22 -9.08 10.07 -7.69
N ASN A 23 -8.86 11.36 -7.47
CA ASN A 23 -9.58 12.44 -8.18
C ASN A 23 -11.11 12.28 -8.18
N GLY A 24 -11.67 11.73 -7.10
CA GLY A 24 -13.11 11.49 -6.95
C GLY A 24 -13.58 10.11 -7.43
N GLU A 25 -12.78 9.38 -8.20
CA GLU A 25 -13.12 8.04 -8.70
C GLU A 25 -12.69 6.95 -7.73
N GLU A 26 -13.62 6.02 -7.44
CA GLU A 26 -13.32 4.85 -6.60
C GLU A 26 -12.43 3.86 -7.32
N GLN A 27 -11.36 3.44 -6.65
CA GLN A 27 -10.45 2.39 -7.07
C GLN A 27 -10.58 1.21 -6.12
N VAL A 28 -10.65 0.00 -6.67
CA VAL A 28 -10.71 -1.24 -5.92
C VAL A 28 -9.56 -2.13 -6.36
N LEU A 29 -8.64 -2.40 -5.44
CA LEU A 29 -7.49 -3.26 -5.66
C LEU A 29 -7.58 -4.50 -4.78
N SER A 30 -7.02 -5.60 -5.28
CA SER A 30 -6.89 -6.84 -4.54
C SER A 30 -5.43 -7.06 -4.16
N SER A 31 -5.17 -7.42 -2.90
CA SER A 31 -3.82 -7.73 -2.44
C SER A 31 -3.20 -8.87 -3.25
N GLY A 32 -2.13 -8.56 -3.99
CA GLY A 32 -1.35 -9.54 -4.76
C GLY A 32 -0.19 -10.12 -3.95
N SER A 33 0.32 -9.39 -2.95
CA SER A 33 1.32 -9.91 -2.03
C SER A 33 1.32 -9.16 -0.69
N ARG A 34 1.62 -9.89 0.38
CA ARG A 34 1.80 -9.37 1.74
C ARG A 34 2.98 -10.06 2.39
N GLY A 35 3.73 -9.34 3.23
CA GLY A 35 4.87 -9.94 3.92
C GLY A 35 5.52 -9.04 4.94
N ILE A 36 6.38 -9.63 5.76
CA ILE A 36 7.30 -8.90 6.61
C ILE A 36 8.67 -9.05 5.96
N SER A 37 9.30 -7.94 5.60
CA SER A 37 10.72 -7.92 5.26
C SER A 37 11.53 -7.49 6.47
N ILE A 38 12.79 -7.90 6.50
CA ILE A 38 13.79 -7.44 7.46
C ILE A 38 14.74 -6.56 6.67
N ASN A 39 14.99 -5.33 7.15
CA ASN A 39 15.95 -4.46 6.50
C ASN A 39 17.36 -5.05 6.54
N PRO A 40 18.26 -4.66 5.61
CA PRO A 40 19.61 -5.21 5.54
C PRO A 40 20.47 -5.05 6.82
N ASP A 41 20.12 -4.07 7.66
CA ASP A 41 20.75 -3.82 8.96
C ASP A 41 20.22 -4.73 10.09
N TRP A 42 19.22 -5.57 9.80
CA TRP A 42 18.57 -6.50 10.72
C TRP A 42 17.87 -5.84 11.93
N THR A 43 17.74 -4.51 11.94
CA THR A 43 17.21 -3.77 13.10
C THR A 43 15.72 -3.50 12.99
N THR A 44 15.19 -3.37 11.78
CA THR A 44 13.79 -3.02 11.54
C THR A 44 13.10 -4.07 10.70
N HIS A 45 11.91 -4.47 11.16
CA HIS A 45 10.99 -5.31 10.40
C HIS A 45 9.98 -4.38 9.74
N ASN A 46 9.76 -4.53 8.44
CA ASN A 46 8.83 -3.71 7.68
C ASN A 46 7.71 -4.60 7.14
N LEU A 47 6.46 -4.15 7.34
CA LEU A 47 5.29 -4.72 6.71
C LEU A 47 5.20 -4.16 5.28
N TYR A 48 5.12 -5.07 4.31
CA TYR A 48 4.88 -4.77 2.91
C TYR A 48 3.52 -5.27 2.51
N LEU A 49 2.78 -4.39 1.84
CA LEU A 49 1.55 -4.72 1.16
C LEU A 49 1.66 -4.26 -0.28
N SER A 50 1.41 -5.16 -1.22
CA SER A 50 1.16 -4.79 -2.61
C SER A 50 -0.20 -5.29 -3.06
N ALA A 51 -0.94 -4.39 -3.68
CA ALA A 51 -2.24 -4.70 -4.27
C ALA A 51 -2.27 -4.17 -5.69
N SER A 52 -2.94 -4.90 -6.56
CA SER A 52 -3.07 -4.54 -7.97
C SER A 52 -4.48 -4.76 -8.47
N GLY A 53 -4.79 -4.14 -9.59
CA GLY A 53 -6.07 -4.23 -10.24
C GLY A 53 -6.05 -3.53 -11.59
N SER A 54 -7.21 -3.50 -12.22
CA SER A 54 -7.46 -2.77 -13.46
C SER A 54 -8.82 -2.08 -13.31
N SER A 55 -9.02 -0.99 -14.03
CA SER A 55 -10.33 -0.34 -14.13
C SER A 55 -10.65 0.01 -15.58
N THR A 56 -11.78 0.67 -15.81
CA THR A 56 -12.11 1.23 -17.13
C THR A 56 -11.15 2.33 -17.55
N THR A 57 -10.55 3.03 -16.59
CA THR A 57 -9.66 4.18 -16.82
C THR A 57 -8.19 3.76 -16.93
N TYR A 58 -7.79 2.71 -16.21
CA TYR A 58 -6.39 2.30 -16.09
C TYR A 58 -6.23 0.83 -16.46
N SER A 59 -5.37 0.54 -17.45
CA SER A 59 -5.12 -0.82 -17.92
C SER A 59 -4.47 -1.68 -16.82
N PHE A 60 -3.68 -1.05 -15.95
CA PHE A 60 -3.13 -1.64 -14.76
C PHE A 60 -2.93 -0.59 -13.67
N GLN A 61 -3.10 -1.01 -12.43
CA GLN A 61 -2.84 -0.22 -11.25
C GLN A 61 -2.19 -1.06 -10.18
N ARG A 62 -1.32 -0.44 -9.38
CA ARG A 62 -0.67 -1.09 -8.26
C ARG A 62 -0.35 -0.11 -7.16
N ILE A 63 -0.61 -0.48 -5.91
CA ILE A 63 -0.07 0.23 -4.76
C ILE A 63 1.00 -0.58 -4.06
N PHE A 64 1.92 0.13 -3.42
CA PHE A 64 2.90 -0.39 -2.49
C PHE A 64 2.83 0.42 -1.21
N ILE A 65 2.61 -0.27 -0.10
CA ILE A 65 2.61 0.34 1.23
C ILE A 65 3.71 -0.34 2.04
N GLU A 66 4.57 0.49 2.64
CA GLU A 66 5.60 0.06 3.58
C GLU A 66 5.41 0.78 4.92
N THR A 67 5.47 0.02 6.00
CA THR A 67 5.46 0.57 7.36
C THR A 67 6.21 -0.34 8.31
N GLN A 68 6.89 0.22 9.31
CA GLN A 68 7.48 -0.58 10.38
C GLN A 68 6.47 -1.54 11.03
N TYR A 69 6.88 -2.80 11.20
CA TYR A 69 6.10 -3.85 11.82
C TYR A 69 5.66 -3.45 13.22
N LYS A 70 4.38 -3.68 13.53
CA LYS A 70 3.71 -3.27 14.79
C LYS A 70 3.67 -1.76 15.06
N ARG A 71 4.20 -0.90 14.18
CA ARG A 71 4.04 0.55 14.32
C ARG A 71 2.58 0.93 14.11
N LYS A 72 2.04 1.70 15.04
CA LYS A 72 0.64 2.15 15.05
C LYS A 72 0.62 3.64 15.32
N GLY A 73 -0.49 4.28 15.00
CA GLY A 73 -0.70 5.70 15.25
C GLY A 73 -0.78 6.50 13.96
N ARG A 74 -0.52 7.81 14.07
CA ARG A 74 -0.63 8.75 12.96
C ARG A 74 0.72 8.92 12.27
N ASN A 75 0.72 9.00 10.95
CA ASN A 75 1.89 9.31 10.13
C ASN A 75 3.04 8.31 10.34
N VAL A 76 2.71 7.02 10.26
CA VAL A 76 3.64 5.90 10.49
C VAL A 76 3.88 5.02 9.26
N ILE A 77 3.14 5.24 8.17
CA ILE A 77 3.47 4.68 6.86
C ILE A 77 4.72 5.38 6.34
N ASP A 78 5.73 4.58 6.02
CA ASP A 78 7.06 5.04 5.61
C ASP A 78 7.14 5.20 4.08
N ARG A 79 6.41 4.37 3.31
CA ARG A 79 6.24 4.54 1.86
C ARG A 79 4.81 4.25 1.43
N PHE A 80 4.32 5.05 0.50
CA PHE A 80 3.09 4.81 -0.22
C PHE A 80 3.32 5.20 -1.67
N ASN A 81 3.54 4.22 -2.53
CA ASN A 81 3.64 4.41 -3.97
C ASN A 81 2.39 3.89 -4.66
N TYR A 82 1.96 4.60 -5.69
CA TYR A 82 0.89 4.19 -6.57
C TYR A 82 1.37 4.27 -8.02
N GLU A 83 1.28 3.15 -8.71
CA GLU A 83 1.62 3.00 -10.11
C GLU A 83 0.34 2.82 -10.92
N ILE A 84 0.23 3.51 -12.04
CA ILE A 84 -0.85 3.32 -13.01
C ILE A 84 -0.28 3.26 -14.43
N TYR A 85 -0.99 2.54 -15.29
CA TYR A 85 -0.72 2.48 -16.72
C TYR A 85 -1.92 3.05 -17.48
N ILE A 86 -1.64 4.05 -18.32
CA ILE A 86 -2.59 4.64 -19.27
C ILE A 86 -1.94 4.50 -20.65
N ASP A 87 -2.60 3.79 -21.56
CA ASP A 87 -2.09 3.55 -22.93
C ASP A 87 -0.63 3.04 -22.94
N ASP A 88 -0.33 2.07 -22.09
CA ASP A 88 1.00 1.46 -21.88
C ASP A 88 2.10 2.39 -21.34
N VAL A 89 1.76 3.64 -20.99
CA VAL A 89 2.67 4.57 -20.30
C VAL A 89 2.55 4.39 -18.79
N LYS A 90 3.67 4.12 -18.12
CA LYS A 90 3.77 4.02 -16.65
C LYS A 90 3.80 5.41 -16.02
N TYR A 91 2.97 5.62 -15.01
CA TYR A 91 3.04 6.78 -14.12
C TYR A 91 3.19 6.31 -12.68
N GLU A 92 4.03 7.00 -11.92
CA GLU A 92 4.31 6.70 -10.52
C GLU A 92 4.03 7.95 -9.67
N MET A 93 3.35 7.71 -8.55
CA MET A 93 2.92 8.71 -7.59
C MET A 93 3.43 8.30 -6.21
N ASP A 94 4.27 9.15 -5.62
CA ASP A 94 4.66 9.04 -4.21
C ASP A 94 3.71 9.91 -3.38
N PHE A 95 2.96 9.25 -2.50
CA PHE A 95 2.00 9.92 -1.63
C PHE A 95 2.62 10.43 -0.34
N THR A 96 3.89 10.12 -0.03
CA THR A 96 4.51 10.44 1.27
C THR A 96 5.03 11.87 1.42
N ASP A 97 4.89 12.70 0.39
CA ASP A 97 5.26 14.11 0.43
C ASP A 97 4.31 14.96 1.31
N HIS A 98 4.66 16.24 1.54
CA HIS A 98 4.19 17.19 2.56
C HIS A 98 2.73 17.14 3.07
N ASP A 99 1.77 16.64 2.29
CA ASP A 99 0.33 16.56 2.64
C ASP A 99 -0.15 15.15 3.04
N PHE A 100 0.75 14.17 3.18
CA PHE A 100 0.38 12.80 3.54
C PHE A 100 -0.04 12.65 4.99
N LYS A 101 -1.30 12.27 5.20
CA LYS A 101 -1.84 11.90 6.51
C LYS A 101 -2.22 10.45 6.47
N ASN A 102 -1.76 9.68 7.45
CA ASN A 102 -2.17 8.30 7.60
C ASN A 102 -2.44 7.95 9.06
N ARG A 103 -3.25 6.90 9.27
CA ARG A 103 -3.47 6.31 10.58
C ARG A 103 -3.46 4.80 10.46
N VAL A 104 -2.53 4.17 11.16
CA VAL A 104 -2.45 2.72 11.28
C VAL A 104 -3.03 2.27 12.61
N ILE A 105 -3.93 1.30 12.54
CA ILE A 105 -4.48 0.55 13.67
C ILE A 105 -4.19 -0.91 13.40
N ALA A 106 -3.58 -1.59 14.37
CA ALA A 106 -3.42 -3.04 14.30
C ALA A 106 -4.14 -3.68 15.48
N ASN A 107 -5.01 -4.65 15.20
CA ASN A 107 -5.51 -5.53 16.24
C ASN A 107 -4.37 -6.50 16.57
N GLY A 108 -3.98 -6.60 17.84
CA GLY A 108 -2.72 -7.21 18.30
C GLY A 108 -2.53 -8.71 18.03
N LYS A 109 -3.34 -9.32 17.14
CA LYS A 109 -3.28 -10.73 16.81
C LYS A 109 -3.19 -11.03 15.30
N THR A 110 -3.86 -10.28 14.41
CA THR A 110 -3.94 -10.70 12.99
C THR A 110 -4.13 -9.59 11.95
N CYS A 111 -4.83 -8.49 12.24
CA CYS A 111 -5.24 -7.52 11.21
C CYS A 111 -4.46 -6.20 11.22
N PHE A 112 -4.07 -5.75 10.03
CA PHE A 112 -3.56 -4.41 9.73
C PHE A 112 -4.67 -3.56 9.10
N TYR A 113 -4.95 -2.40 9.67
CA TYR A 113 -5.87 -1.42 9.10
C TYR A 113 -5.15 -0.08 8.97
N ALA A 114 -5.26 0.53 7.79
CA ALA A 114 -4.69 1.84 7.53
C ALA A 114 -5.72 2.72 6.80
N THR A 115 -5.84 3.97 7.23
CA THR A 115 -6.46 5.03 6.43
C THR A 115 -5.39 6.02 6.02
N PHE A 116 -5.57 6.62 4.84
CA PHE A 116 -4.66 7.61 4.31
C PHE A 116 -5.41 8.67 3.51
N SER A 117 -4.83 9.86 3.44
CA SER A 117 -5.22 10.94 2.54
C SER A 117 -4.00 11.81 2.24
N GLY A 118 -3.93 12.33 1.04
CA GLY A 118 -2.80 13.15 0.63
C GLY A 118 -2.93 13.59 -0.82
N LYS A 119 -1.91 14.31 -1.28
CA LYS A 119 -1.69 14.64 -2.68
C LYS A 119 -0.38 14.01 -3.09
N ALA A 120 -0.30 13.55 -4.33
CA ALA A 120 0.93 13.03 -4.90
C ALA A 120 1.38 13.94 -6.03
N THR A 121 2.69 14.00 -6.22
CA THR A 121 3.31 14.49 -7.45
C THR A 121 3.52 13.30 -8.38
N THR A 122 3.27 13.50 -9.67
CA THR A 122 3.46 12.47 -10.69
C THR A 122 4.87 12.62 -11.26
N SER A 123 5.60 11.53 -11.44
CA SER A 123 6.91 11.55 -12.10
C SER A 123 6.84 11.72 -13.64
N GLY A 124 5.76 12.31 -14.15
CA GLY A 124 5.48 12.52 -15.57
C GLY A 124 4.35 13.53 -15.78
N ASP A 125 4.31 14.12 -16.98
CA ASP A 125 3.27 15.08 -17.39
C ASP A 125 1.93 14.35 -17.59
N MET A 126 1.18 14.17 -16.52
CA MET A 126 -0.20 13.70 -16.58
C MET A 126 -1.13 14.89 -16.86
N ASN A 127 -1.64 14.96 -18.08
CA ASN A 127 -2.80 15.79 -18.38
C ASN A 127 -4.05 15.00 -17.97
N TRP A 128 -4.71 15.44 -16.91
CA TRP A 128 -6.00 14.91 -16.43
C TRP A 128 -7.16 15.33 -17.33
#